data_AF-M7XIX3-F1
#
_entry.id   AF-M7XIX3-F1
#
_cell.length_a   1.000
_cell.length_b   1.000
_cell.length_c   1.000
_cell.angle_alpha   90.00
_cell.angle_beta   90.00
_cell.angle_gamma   90.00
#
_symmetry.space_group_name_H-M   'P 1'
#
loop_
_entity.id
_entity.type
_entity.pdbx_description
1 polymer ?
#
loop_
_entity_poly.entity_id
_entity_poly.type
_entity_poly.pdbx_seq_one_letter_code
_entity_poly.pdbx_strand_id
1 'polypeptide(L)'
;MQAALSHADLEEKLNADFDRVTIYRTLKTFLESDLIHKVLDDSGATKYALCSHSHAGGHSHDHEHVHFKCEKCGKTICIDEVQLPKIVLPEGYVNKEVSLLVQGICDKCN
;
A
#
# COMPACT_ATOMS: atom_id res chain seq x y z
N MET A 1 7.65 -1.23 10.74
CA MET A 1 6.26 -1.33 10.27
C MET A 1 5.60 0.04 10.31
N GLN A 2 5.47 0.70 9.16
CA GLN A 2 4.73 1.97 9.04
C GLN A 2 3.29 1.67 8.61
N ALA A 3 2.34 2.44 9.13
CA ALA A 3 0.92 2.28 8.80
C ALA A 3 0.61 2.99 7.48
N ALA A 4 -0.26 2.39 6.66
CA ALA A 4 -0.72 3.03 5.43
C ALA A 4 -1.66 4.21 5.76
N LEU A 5 -1.49 5.33 5.06
CA LEU A 5 -2.27 6.56 5.26
C LEU A 5 -3.15 6.84 4.04
N SER A 6 -4.40 7.21 4.27
CA SER A 6 -5.27 7.69 3.20
C SER A 6 -4.88 9.10 2.74
N HIS A 7 -5.42 9.51 1.59
CA HIS A 7 -5.27 10.90 1.14
C HIS A 7 -5.82 11.89 2.18
N ALA A 8 -6.95 11.57 2.81
CA ALA A 8 -7.55 12.40 3.85
C ALA A 8 -6.65 12.51 5.09
N ASP A 9 -6.03 11.41 5.53
CA ASP A 9 -5.08 11.43 6.65
C ASP A 9 -3.88 12.35 6.37
N LEU A 10 -3.42 12.40 5.12
CA LEU A 10 -2.31 13.25 4.70
C LEU A 10 -2.72 14.71 4.56
N GLU A 11 -3.90 14.99 4.01
CA GLU A 11 -4.47 16.34 3.98
C GLU A 11 -4.62 16.89 5.41
N GLU A 12 -5.20 16.13 6.33
CA GLU A 12 -5.38 16.57 7.73
C GLU A 12 -4.04 16.90 8.41
N LYS A 13 -3.00 16.11 8.15
CA LYS A 13 -1.67 16.29 8.76
C LYS A 13 -0.82 17.38 8.12
N LEU A 14 -1.06 17.72 6.85
CA LEU A 14 -0.19 18.60 6.04
C LEU A 14 -0.88 19.90 5.59
N ASN A 15 -2.17 20.08 5.88
CA ASN A 15 -2.97 21.23 5.42
C ASN A 15 -2.42 22.61 5.82
N ALA A 16 -1.60 22.69 6.87
CA ALA A 16 -0.99 23.94 7.31
C ALA A 16 0.09 24.44 6.35
N ASP A 17 0.78 23.51 5.68
CA ASP A 17 1.98 23.79 4.88
C ASP A 17 1.75 23.60 3.38
N PHE A 18 0.79 22.73 2.99
CA PHE A 18 0.59 22.34 1.61
C PHE A 18 -0.89 22.28 1.22
N ASP A 19 -1.20 22.74 0.01
CA ASP A 19 -2.53 22.57 -0.56
C ASP A 19 -2.77 21.12 -1.04
N ARG A 20 -4.05 20.79 -1.19
CA ARG A 20 -4.52 19.48 -1.67
C ARG A 20 -3.92 19.05 -3.01
N VAL A 21 -3.75 19.99 -3.94
CA VAL A 21 -3.24 19.70 -5.28
C VAL A 21 -1.76 19.31 -5.23
N THR A 22 -1.00 19.99 -4.38
CA THR A 22 0.42 19.71 -4.11
C THR A 22 0.58 18.33 -3.48
N ILE A 23 -0.21 18.01 -2.46
CA ILE A 23 -0.20 16.67 -1.83
C ILE A 23 -0.51 15.59 -2.89
N TYR A 24 -1.54 15.79 -3.69
CA TYR A 24 -1.92 14.84 -4.76
C TYR A 24 -0.80 14.64 -5.80
N ARG A 25 -0.22 15.73 -6.30
CA ARG A 25 0.85 15.65 -7.32
C ARG A 25 2.10 14.96 -6.78
N THR A 26 2.48 15.27 -5.54
CA THR A 26 3.63 14.64 -4.88
C THR A 26 3.41 13.14 -4.69
N LEU A 27 2.24 12.72 -4.21
CA LEU A 27 1.89 11.30 -4.10
C LEU A 27 1.93 10.59 -5.45
N LYS A 28 1.46 11.23 -6.52
CA LYS A 28 1.54 10.69 -7.88
C LYS A 28 3.00 10.47 -8.30
N THR A 29 3.87 11.45 -8.07
CA THR A 29 5.31 11.33 -8.37
C THR A 29 5.98 10.22 -7.56
N PHE A 30 5.62 10.07 -6.27
CA PHE A 30 6.17 9.00 -5.43
C PHE A 30 5.72 7.61 -5.87
N LEU A 31 4.47 7.46 -6.33
CA LEU A 31 3.98 6.22 -6.93
C LEU A 31 4.72 5.90 -8.23
N GLU A 32 4.90 6.89 -9.10
CA GLU A 32 5.62 6.71 -10.38
C GLU A 32 7.12 6.41 -10.18
N SER A 33 7.67 6.72 -9.00
CA SER A 33 9.06 6.48 -8.64
C SER A 33 9.23 5.24 -7.73
N ASP A 34 8.17 4.46 -7.51
CA ASP A 34 8.13 3.29 -6.62
C ASP A 34 8.59 3.56 -5.17
N LEU A 35 8.49 4.81 -4.70
CA LEU A 35 8.78 5.20 -3.31
C LEU A 35 7.63 4.83 -2.36
N ILE A 36 6.42 4.82 -2.89
CA ILE A 36 5.20 4.40 -2.20
C ILE A 36 4.39 3.45 -3.08
N HIS A 37 3.57 2.61 -2.47
CA HIS A 37 2.58 1.79 -3.17
C HIS A 37 1.18 2.05 -2.64
N LYS A 38 0.17 1.68 -3.43
CA LYS A 38 -1.24 1.76 -3.03
C LYS A 38 -1.63 0.53 -2.23
N VAL A 39 -2.42 0.76 -1.20
CA VAL A 39 -3.12 -0.27 -0.45
C VAL A 39 -4.61 -0.02 -0.64
N LEU A 40 -5.27 -0.90 -1.37
CA LEU A 40 -6.72 -0.89 -1.49
C LEU A 40 -7.27 -1.60 -0.27
N ASP A 41 -8.16 -0.93 0.45
CA ASP A 41 -8.98 -1.60 1.45
C ASP A 41 -10.28 -2.14 0.84
N ASP A 42 -10.99 -2.94 1.61
CA ASP A 42 -12.30 -3.52 1.30
C ASP A 42 -13.39 -2.48 0.98
N SER A 43 -13.19 -1.22 1.37
CA SER A 43 -14.10 -0.11 1.04
C SER A 43 -13.78 0.56 -0.30
N GLY A 44 -12.70 0.14 -0.97
CA GLY A 44 -12.18 0.77 -2.18
C GLY A 44 -11.40 2.06 -1.91
N ALA A 45 -11.19 2.42 -0.63
CA ALA A 45 -10.38 3.56 -0.27
C ALA A 45 -8.91 3.25 -0.55
N THR A 46 -8.24 4.16 -1.25
CA THR A 46 -6.79 4.06 -1.49
C THR A 46 -6.04 4.64 -0.30
N LYS A 47 -5.22 3.81 0.32
CA LYS A 47 -4.17 4.23 1.25
C LYS A 47 -2.80 4.10 0.59
N TYR A 48 -1.82 4.80 1.13
CA TYR A 48 -0.46 4.84 0.65
C TYR A 48 0.48 4.36 1.75
N ALA A 49 1.42 3.48 1.41
CA ALA A 49 2.46 3.02 2.31
C ALA A 49 3.83 3.15 1.63
N LEU A 50 4.88 3.37 2.44
CA LEU A 50 6.26 3.37 1.95
C LEU A 50 6.66 1.97 1.50
N CYS A 51 7.41 1.89 0.41
CA CYS A 51 8.05 0.65 -0.01
C CYS A 51 9.23 0.33 0.92
N SER A 52 9.27 -0.89 1.47
CA SER A 52 10.32 -1.34 2.42
C SER A 52 11.62 -1.79 1.72
N HIS A 53 11.72 -1.76 0.40
CA HIS A 53 12.78 -2.45 -0.33
C HIS A 53 13.94 -1.53 -0.76
N SER A 54 15.17 -1.97 -0.46
CA SER A 54 16.40 -1.39 -0.99
C SER A 54 16.49 -1.62 -2.50
N HIS A 55 16.71 -0.55 -3.28
CA HIS A 55 16.92 -0.55 -4.74
C HIS A 55 18.18 -1.30 -5.23
N ALA A 56 18.64 -2.32 -4.50
CA ALA A 56 19.84 -3.09 -4.83
C ALA A 56 19.50 -4.19 -5.84
N GLY A 57 19.34 -3.80 -7.11
CA GLY A 57 19.48 -4.72 -8.23
C GLY A 57 18.29 -4.75 -9.18
N GLY A 58 18.25 -3.80 -10.12
CA GLY A 58 17.91 -3.91 -11.56
C GLY A 58 16.76 -4.79 -12.06
N HIS A 59 15.96 -5.41 -11.20
CA HIS A 59 14.87 -6.29 -11.56
C HIS A 59 13.55 -5.59 -11.26
N SER A 60 12.67 -5.61 -12.27
CA SER A 60 11.27 -5.18 -12.16
C SER A 60 10.71 -5.63 -10.82
N HIS A 61 10.27 -4.68 -10.01
CA HIS A 61 9.72 -4.94 -8.69
C HIS A 61 8.55 -5.92 -8.86
N ASP A 62 8.62 -7.10 -8.24
CA ASP A 62 7.45 -7.95 -8.07
C ASP A 62 6.71 -7.39 -6.85
N HIS A 63 5.68 -6.57 -7.10
CA HIS A 63 4.83 -5.93 -6.08
C HIS A 63 3.87 -6.94 -5.43
N GLU A 64 4.39 -8.04 -4.92
CA GLU A 64 3.61 -9.03 -4.18
C GLU A 64 3.62 -8.65 -2.68
N HIS A 65 2.65 -7.83 -2.28
CA HIS A 65 2.53 -7.36 -0.90
C HIS A 65 1.28 -7.90 -0.20
N VAL A 66 1.47 -8.30 1.06
CA VAL A 66 0.38 -8.71 1.96
C VAL A 66 0.08 -7.56 2.90
N HIS A 67 -1.19 -7.17 2.97
CA HIS A 67 -1.68 -6.13 3.86
C HIS A 67 -2.56 -6.74 4.94
N PHE A 68 -2.47 -6.22 6.16
CA PHE A 68 -3.41 -6.54 7.24
C PHE A 68 -4.22 -5.30 7.62
N LYS A 69 -5.55 -5.43 7.68
CA LYS A 69 -6.49 -4.39 8.16
C LYS A 69 -7.16 -4.84 9.46
N CYS A 70 -7.01 -4.04 10.50
CA CYS A 70 -7.76 -4.22 11.74
C CYS A 70 -9.21 -3.75 11.54
N GLU A 71 -10.18 -4.62 11.83
CA GLU A 71 -11.61 -4.31 11.70
C GLU A 71 -12.11 -3.37 12.80
N LYS A 72 -11.47 -3.35 13.97
CA LYS A 72 -11.86 -2.47 15.09
C LYS A 72 -11.36 -1.02 14.96
N CYS A 73 -10.10 -0.83 14.59
CA CYS A 73 -9.50 0.51 14.53
C CYS A 73 -9.19 1.00 13.11
N GLY A 74 -9.44 0.19 12.08
CA GLY A 74 -9.20 0.54 10.68
C GLY A 74 -7.72 0.66 10.30
N LYS A 75 -6.79 0.36 11.22
CA LYS A 75 -5.34 0.43 10.97
C LYS A 75 -4.94 -0.61 9.93
N THR A 76 -4.19 -0.16 8.92
CA THR A 76 -3.65 -1.01 7.86
C THR A 76 -2.13 -1.05 7.95
N ILE A 77 -1.54 -2.24 7.93
CA ILE A 77 -0.09 -2.46 7.97
C ILE A 77 0.34 -3.37 6.82
N CYS A 78 1.54 -3.15 6.30
CA CYS A 78 2.19 -4.07 5.38
C CYS A 78 2.87 -5.18 6.20
N ILE A 79 2.69 -6.42 5.76
CA ILE A 79 3.41 -7.59 6.28
C ILE A 79 4.54 -7.89 5.31
N ASP A 80 5.76 -7.64 5.77
CA ASP A 80 6.98 -8.00 5.02
C ASP A 80 7.20 -9.53 5.07
N GLU A 81 7.91 -10.09 4.09
CA GLU A 81 8.38 -11.49 4.07
C GLU A 81 7.32 -12.60 3.99
N VAL A 82 6.26 -12.42 3.20
CA VAL A 82 5.33 -13.52 2.86
C VAL A 82 5.61 -14.02 1.44
N GLN A 83 5.92 -15.30 1.29
CA GLN A 83 5.91 -15.94 -0.02
C GLN A 83 4.47 -16.16 -0.44
N LEU A 84 3.99 -15.37 -1.41
CA LEU A 84 2.70 -15.64 -2.03
C LEU A 84 2.78 -16.89 -2.92
N PRO A 85 1.70 -17.69 -2.99
CA PRO A 85 1.63 -18.75 -3.96
C PRO A 85 1.64 -18.16 -5.37
N LYS A 86 2.45 -18.71 -6.27
CA LYS A 86 2.46 -18.29 -7.68
C LYS A 86 1.08 -18.48 -8.29
N ILE A 87 0.47 -17.38 -8.72
CA ILE A 87 -0.82 -17.41 -9.42
C ILE A 87 -0.54 -17.66 -10.91
N VAL A 88 -0.98 -18.83 -11.40
CA VAL A 88 -0.95 -19.14 -12.83
C VAL A 88 -2.22 -18.59 -13.48
N LEU A 89 -2.05 -17.60 -14.36
CA LEU A 89 -3.16 -17.06 -15.14
C LEU A 89 -3.43 -17.91 -16.39
N PRO A 90 -4.68 -17.95 -16.89
CA PRO A 90 -5.00 -18.61 -18.15
C PRO A 90 -4.24 -18.01 -19.34
N GLU A 91 -4.17 -18.76 -20.44
CA GLU A 91 -3.51 -18.29 -21.66
C GLU A 91 -4.13 -16.99 -22.18
N GLY A 92 -3.29 -16.03 -22.58
CA GLY A 92 -3.70 -14.71 -23.05
C GLY A 92 -3.89 -13.64 -21.96
N TYR A 93 -3.77 -14.00 -20.68
CA TYR A 93 -3.82 -13.04 -19.57
C TYR A 93 -2.40 -12.57 -19.21
N VAL A 94 -2.26 -11.29 -18.86
CA VAL A 94 -1.00 -10.68 -18.44
C VAL A 94 -1.14 -10.21 -17.00
N ASN A 95 -0.28 -10.72 -16.11
CA ASN A 95 -0.24 -10.25 -14.72
C ASN A 95 0.31 -8.82 -14.68
N LYS A 96 -0.30 -7.96 -13.86
CA LYS A 96 0.10 -6.57 -13.66
C LYS A 96 0.37 -6.25 -12.19
N GLU A 97 -0.45 -6.77 -11.28
CA GLU A 97 -0.38 -6.51 -9.84
C GLU A 97 -1.09 -7.64 -9.09
N VAL A 98 -0.53 -8.05 -7.95
CA VAL A 98 -1.15 -9.00 -7.03
C VAL A 98 -1.26 -8.33 -5.66
N SER A 99 -2.48 -8.23 -5.12
CA SER A 99 -2.73 -7.61 -3.82
C SER A 99 -3.49 -8.58 -2.94
N LEU A 100 -2.97 -8.85 -1.74
CA LEU A 100 -3.63 -9.67 -0.72
C LEU A 100 -3.96 -8.83 0.51
N LEU A 101 -5.21 -8.86 0.94
CA LEU A 101 -5.69 -8.20 2.15
C LEU A 101 -6.17 -9.26 3.16
N VAL A 102 -5.58 -9.24 4.35
CA VAL A 102 -5.99 -10.03 5.52
C VAL A 102 -6.76 -9.12 6.47
N GLN A 103 -7.93 -9.55 6.92
CA GLN A 103 -8.77 -8.80 7.87
C GLN A 103 -8.83 -9.54 9.21
N GLY A 104 -8.80 -8.77 10.31
CA GLY A 104 -8.88 -9.34 11.65
C GLY A 104 -8.76 -8.27 12.74
N ILE A 105 -8.37 -8.67 13.95
CA ILE A 105 -8.18 -7.77 15.09
C ILE A 105 -6.69 -7.63 15.39
N CYS A 106 -6.17 -6.40 15.45
CA CYS A 106 -4.76 -6.19 15.82
C CYS A 106 -4.52 -6.42 17.32
N ASP A 107 -3.26 -6.61 17.68
CA ASP A 107 -2.74 -6.72 19.05
C ASP A 107 -3.28 -5.65 20.01
N LYS A 108 -3.42 -4.41 19.54
CA LYS A 108 -3.93 -3.28 20.35
C LYS A 108 -5.43 -3.29 20.56
N CYS A 109 -6.17 -4.05 19.78
CA CYS A 109 -7.63 -4.10 19.82
C CYS A 109 -8.18 -5.44 20.34
N ASN A 110 -7.29 -6.37 20.68
CA ASN A 110 -7.62 -7.66 21.29
C ASN A 110 -7.88 -7.49 22.80
#